data_AF-A0A1N6VM72-F1
#
_entry.id   AF-A0A1N6VM72-F1
#
_cell.length_a   1.000
_cell.length_b   1.000
_cell.length_c   1.000
_cell.angle_alpha   90.00
_cell.angle_beta   90.00
_cell.angle_gamma   90.00
#
_symmetry.space_group_name_H-M   'P 1'
#
loop_
_entity.id
_entity.type
_entity.pdbx_description
1 polymer ?
#
loop_
_entity_poly.entity_id
_entity_poly.type
_entity_poly.pdbx_seq_one_letter_code
_entity_poly.pdbx_strand_id
1 'polypeptide(L)'
;MSSSTYYVPEQSRWPILASIALFLLAFGAGTLMNALSADGGGGLGLALLLAGALMMGLILVGWFGNVIRESRGGLYSSQMDRSFRWGMSWFIFSEVMFFAAFFGALFYVRVLAVPWLGGEGDKGVSQMLWPEFTAQWPLFNPPDAERFPGPDAVISPWHIPLLNTCLLITSSFTLTFAHKALLKDELMQVRRWMFLTIVLGLIFLGFQIYEYVEAYHDLGLTLEAGIYGATFFILTGFHGLHVTLGTLMLIIILGRVVLGHFDSRQHFGFEAVAWYWHFVDVVWIGLFLFVYVL
;
A
#
# COMPACT_ATOMS: atom_id res chain seq x y z
N MET A 1 -35.14 21.58 6.54
CA MET A 1 -33.97 21.27 7.39
C MET A 1 -34.15 19.84 7.88
N SER A 2 -33.24 18.91 7.56
CA SER A 2 -33.42 17.50 7.97
C SER A 2 -33.18 17.37 9.47
N SER A 3 -34.18 16.89 10.20
CA SER A 3 -34.20 16.71 11.65
C SER A 3 -33.44 15.46 12.13
N SER A 4 -32.35 15.07 11.46
CA SER A 4 -31.58 13.88 11.84
C SER A 4 -30.41 14.26 12.75
N THR A 5 -30.44 13.81 14.00
CA THR A 5 -29.35 13.97 14.96
C THR A 5 -28.10 13.21 14.48
N TYR A 6 -26.92 13.83 14.62
CA TYR A 6 -25.65 13.16 14.35
C TYR A 6 -25.38 12.14 15.46
N TYR A 7 -25.18 10.87 15.10
CA TYR A 7 -24.91 9.83 16.09
C TYR A 7 -23.52 9.99 16.70
N VAL A 8 -23.45 9.96 18.04
CA VAL A 8 -22.20 9.96 18.80
C VAL A 8 -22.21 8.74 19.71
N PRO A 9 -21.24 7.82 19.59
CA PRO A 9 -21.15 6.67 20.48
C PRO A 9 -20.94 7.11 21.94
N GLU A 10 -21.63 6.46 22.89
CA GLU A 10 -21.58 6.86 24.31
C GLU A 10 -20.18 6.66 24.93
N GLN A 11 -19.49 5.55 24.62
CA GLN A 11 -18.11 5.27 25.05
C GLN A 11 -17.42 4.30 24.09
N SER A 12 -16.12 4.52 23.81
CA SER A 12 -15.29 3.58 23.03
C SER A 12 -13.92 3.39 23.69
N ARG A 13 -13.57 2.13 23.98
CA ARG A 13 -12.25 1.74 24.54
C ARG A 13 -11.19 1.53 23.46
N TRP A 14 -11.60 1.47 22.19
CA TRP A 14 -10.70 1.14 21.10
C TRP A 14 -9.55 2.13 20.90
N PRO A 15 -9.74 3.47 21.01
CA PRO A 15 -8.65 4.41 20.80
C PRO A 15 -7.48 4.21 21.79
N ILE A 16 -7.77 4.03 23.09
CA ILE A 16 -6.71 3.86 24.10
C ILE A 16 -5.98 2.53 23.93
N LEU A 17 -6.71 1.45 23.60
CA LEU A 17 -6.11 0.15 23.32
C LEU A 17 -5.24 0.21 22.05
N ALA A 18 -5.68 0.93 21.02
CA ALA A 18 -4.92 1.12 19.80
C ALA A 18 -3.61 1.88 20.06
N SER A 19 -3.63 2.92 20.90
CA SER A 19 -2.41 3.64 21.30
C SER A 19 -1.41 2.74 22.01
N ILE A 20 -1.87 1.85 22.90
CA ILE A 20 -1.00 0.87 23.58
C ILE A 20 -0.43 -0.12 22.55
N ALA A 21 -1.25 -0.64 21.65
CA ALA A 21 -0.80 -1.57 20.61
C ALA A 21 0.23 -0.91 19.66
N LEU A 22 0.01 0.34 19.25
CA LEU A 22 0.97 1.12 18.45
C LEU A 22 2.28 1.37 19.21
N PHE A 23 2.22 1.66 20.51
CA PHE A 23 3.41 1.79 21.33
C PHE A 23 4.20 0.48 21.37
N LEU A 24 3.54 -0.65 21.60
CA LEU A 24 4.21 -1.96 21.60
C LEU A 24 4.83 -2.29 20.25
N LEU A 25 4.15 -1.96 19.14
CA LEU A 25 4.69 -2.11 17.78
C LEU A 25 5.94 -1.27 17.56
N ALA A 26 5.87 0.05 17.81
CA ALA A 26 6.96 0.97 17.56
C ALA A 26 8.17 0.71 18.49
N PHE A 27 7.90 0.53 19.78
CA PHE A 27 8.95 0.24 20.77
C PHE A 27 9.53 -1.17 20.56
N GLY A 28 8.70 -2.16 20.23
CA GLY A 28 9.14 -3.50 19.86
C GLY A 28 10.04 -3.52 18.63
N ALA A 29 9.66 -2.81 17.56
CA ALA A 29 10.49 -2.65 16.37
C ALA A 29 11.83 -1.96 16.70
N GLY A 30 11.82 -0.84 17.42
CA GLY A 30 13.04 -0.13 17.80
C GLY A 30 13.98 -0.96 18.67
N THR A 31 13.44 -1.68 19.65
CA THR A 31 14.23 -2.59 20.50
C THR A 31 14.79 -3.78 19.71
N LEU A 32 14.03 -4.33 18.76
CA LEU A 32 14.50 -5.40 17.89
C LEU A 32 15.66 -4.91 16.99
N MET A 33 15.51 -3.75 16.34
CA MET A 33 16.56 -3.19 15.48
C MET A 33 17.86 -2.92 16.26
N ASN A 34 17.75 -2.35 17.47
CA ASN A 34 18.90 -2.10 18.33
C ASN A 34 19.58 -3.41 18.77
N ALA A 35 18.80 -4.44 19.12
CA ALA A 35 19.35 -5.73 19.51
C ALA A 35 20.07 -6.42 18.34
N LEU A 36 19.47 -6.44 17.14
CA LEU A 36 20.07 -7.00 15.94
C LEU A 36 21.35 -6.26 15.54
N SER A 37 21.40 -4.94 15.71
CA SER A 37 22.60 -4.14 15.42
C SER A 37 23.73 -4.34 16.44
N ALA A 38 23.42 -4.85 17.63
CA ALA A 38 24.37 -5.07 18.72
C ALA A 38 24.75 -6.56 18.89
N ASP A 39 24.46 -7.41 17.90
CA ASP A 39 24.60 -8.88 17.96
C ASP A 39 23.95 -9.52 19.21
N GLY A 40 22.94 -8.86 19.76
CA GLY A 40 22.20 -9.29 20.94
C GLY A 40 20.99 -10.16 20.59
N GLY A 41 20.50 -10.95 21.56
CA GLY A 41 19.27 -11.72 21.39
C GLY A 41 18.04 -10.82 21.25
N GLY A 42 17.50 -10.68 20.05
CA GLY A 42 16.32 -9.85 19.74
C GLY A 42 14.96 -10.35 20.26
N GLY A 43 14.95 -11.35 21.15
CA GLY A 43 13.73 -12.04 21.58
C GLY A 43 12.70 -11.12 22.25
N LEU A 44 13.13 -10.16 23.08
CA LEU A 44 12.23 -9.21 23.71
C LEU A 44 11.58 -8.27 22.68
N GLY A 45 12.38 -7.70 21.77
CA GLY A 45 11.87 -6.79 20.74
C GLY A 45 10.88 -7.50 19.81
N LEU A 46 11.21 -8.72 19.37
CA LEU A 46 10.30 -9.55 18.58
C LEU A 46 9.01 -9.88 19.35
N ALA A 47 9.10 -10.25 20.62
CA ALA A 47 7.91 -10.56 21.43
C ALA A 47 6.99 -9.34 21.59
N LEU A 48 7.54 -8.15 21.85
CA LEU A 48 6.77 -6.90 21.94
C LEU A 48 6.13 -6.54 20.61
N LEU A 49 6.87 -6.67 19.51
CA LEU A 49 6.38 -6.42 18.16
C LEU A 49 5.21 -7.36 17.81
N LEU A 50 5.35 -8.67 18.04
CA LEU A 50 4.30 -9.66 17.77
C LEU A 50 3.09 -9.47 18.69
N ALA A 51 3.30 -9.16 19.97
CA ALA A 51 2.21 -8.86 20.90
C ALA A 51 1.44 -7.60 20.47
N GLY A 52 2.15 -6.54 20.07
CA GLY A 52 1.54 -5.33 19.53
C GLY A 52 0.76 -5.58 18.24
N ALA A 53 1.31 -6.39 17.32
CA ALA A 53 0.65 -6.75 16.06
C ALA A 53 -0.64 -7.56 16.30
N LEU A 54 -0.58 -8.57 17.17
CA LEU A 54 -1.76 -9.37 17.55
C LEU A 54 -2.82 -8.48 18.21
N MET A 55 -2.42 -7.64 19.16
CA MET A 55 -3.32 -6.71 19.83
C MET A 55 -3.99 -5.76 18.85
N MET A 56 -3.23 -5.18 17.90
CA MET A 56 -3.76 -4.32 16.85
C MET A 56 -4.76 -5.07 15.96
N GLY A 57 -4.43 -6.30 15.53
CA GLY A 57 -5.34 -7.13 14.73
C GLY A 57 -6.68 -7.38 15.44
N LEU A 58 -6.65 -7.72 16.73
CA LEU A 58 -7.86 -7.92 17.54
C LEU A 58 -8.67 -6.62 17.70
N ILE A 59 -8.00 -5.48 17.87
CA ILE A 59 -8.64 -4.17 17.96
C ILE A 59 -9.33 -3.81 16.65
N LEU A 60 -8.68 -4.01 15.50
CA LEU A 60 -9.28 -3.71 14.20
C LEU A 60 -10.53 -4.56 13.95
N VAL A 61 -10.46 -5.87 14.22
CA VAL A 61 -11.62 -6.77 14.10
C VAL A 61 -12.77 -6.33 15.03
N GLY A 62 -12.46 -6.00 16.29
CA GLY A 62 -13.45 -5.55 17.26
C GLY A 62 -14.06 -4.19 16.91
N TRP A 63 -13.23 -3.21 16.58
CA TRP A 63 -13.66 -1.84 16.27
C TRP A 63 -14.49 -1.81 14.99
N PHE A 64 -14.02 -2.41 13.89
CA PHE A 64 -14.83 -2.50 12.67
C PHE A 64 -16.10 -3.32 12.89
N GLY A 65 -16.05 -4.35 13.74
CA GLY A 65 -17.25 -5.08 14.17
C GLY A 65 -18.30 -4.19 14.83
N ASN A 66 -17.90 -3.26 15.71
CA ASN A 66 -18.80 -2.27 16.31
C ASN A 66 -19.40 -1.35 15.23
N VAL A 67 -18.57 -0.80 14.34
CA VAL A 67 -19.01 0.07 13.24
C VAL A 67 -20.04 -0.62 12.34
N ILE A 68 -19.82 -1.91 12.03
CA ILE A 68 -20.78 -2.71 11.26
C ILE A 68 -22.10 -2.87 12.00
N ARG A 69 -22.07 -3.17 13.32
CA ARG A 69 -23.29 -3.33 14.12
C ARG A 69 -24.07 -2.02 14.25
N GLU A 70 -23.38 -0.91 14.48
CA GLU A 70 -24.00 0.42 14.54
C GLU A 70 -24.65 0.82 13.20
N SER A 71 -23.94 0.57 12.10
CA SER A 71 -24.47 0.78 10.74
C SER A 71 -25.73 -0.05 10.49
N ARG A 72 -25.71 -1.35 10.84
CA ARG A 72 -26.87 -2.26 10.69
C ARG A 72 -28.00 -1.95 11.65
N GLY A 73 -27.70 -1.34 12.80
CA GLY A 73 -28.69 -0.85 13.76
C GLY A 73 -29.45 0.39 13.29
N GLY A 74 -29.12 0.95 12.12
CA GLY A 74 -29.79 2.14 11.57
C GLY A 74 -29.42 3.43 12.31
N LEU A 75 -28.34 3.43 13.09
CA LEU A 75 -27.90 4.59 13.86
C LEU A 75 -27.32 5.70 12.96
N TYR A 76 -27.04 5.38 11.69
CA TYR A 76 -26.27 6.23 10.80
C TYR A 76 -27.19 7.04 9.89
N SER A 77 -27.20 8.37 10.05
CA SER A 77 -28.00 9.28 9.24
C SER A 77 -27.33 9.61 7.90
N SER A 78 -28.09 10.20 6.96
CA SER A 78 -27.55 10.63 5.65
C SER A 78 -26.48 11.73 5.77
N GLN A 79 -26.55 12.55 6.83
CA GLN A 79 -25.50 13.52 7.14
C GLN A 79 -24.20 12.80 7.51
N MET A 80 -24.29 11.75 8.33
CA MET A 80 -23.12 11.00 8.76
C MET A 80 -22.52 10.14 7.64
N ASP A 81 -23.35 9.55 6.77
CA ASP A 81 -22.90 8.89 5.55
C ASP A 81 -22.01 9.82 4.69
N ARG A 82 -22.43 11.09 4.55
CA ARG A 82 -21.63 12.11 3.85
C ARG A 82 -20.30 12.39 4.55
N SER A 83 -20.31 12.46 5.89
CA SER A 83 -19.07 12.63 6.67
C SER A 83 -18.12 11.45 6.47
N PHE A 84 -18.61 10.21 6.44
CA PHE A 84 -17.78 9.04 6.19
C PHE A 84 -17.16 9.05 4.80
N ARG A 85 -17.92 9.47 3.78
CA ARG A 85 -17.40 9.64 2.41
C ARG A 85 -16.28 10.67 2.35
N TRP A 86 -16.45 11.82 2.98
CA TRP A 86 -15.37 12.82 3.09
C TRP A 86 -14.17 12.29 3.86
N GLY A 87 -14.40 11.57 4.96
CA GLY A 87 -13.32 10.91 5.71
C GLY A 87 -12.51 9.95 4.84
N MET A 88 -13.20 9.12 4.03
CA MET A 88 -12.53 8.23 3.09
C MET A 88 -11.79 8.98 1.99
N SER A 89 -12.37 10.04 1.43
CA SER A 89 -11.70 10.88 0.42
C SER A 89 -10.43 11.54 0.97
N TRP A 90 -10.47 12.07 2.19
CA TRP A 90 -9.30 12.67 2.83
C TRP A 90 -8.24 11.63 3.20
N PHE A 91 -8.65 10.43 3.60
CA PHE A 91 -7.75 9.31 3.80
C PHE A 91 -7.05 8.93 2.49
N ILE A 92 -7.78 8.72 1.39
CA ILE A 92 -7.16 8.43 0.08
C ILE A 92 -6.22 9.56 -0.34
N PHE A 93 -6.62 10.82 -0.13
CA PHE A 93 -5.77 11.96 -0.43
C PHE A 93 -4.46 11.93 0.37
N SER A 94 -4.48 11.57 1.67
CA SER A 94 -3.24 11.43 2.44
C SER A 94 -2.38 10.28 1.93
N GLU A 95 -2.96 9.16 1.49
CA GLU A 95 -2.19 8.07 0.89
C GLU A 95 -1.55 8.47 -0.45
N VAL A 96 -2.26 9.26 -1.27
CA VAL A 96 -1.69 9.84 -2.51
C VAL A 96 -0.48 10.73 -2.18
N MET A 97 -0.59 11.58 -1.15
CA MET A 97 0.52 12.43 -0.72
C MET A 97 1.70 11.63 -0.15
N PHE A 98 1.42 10.52 0.54
CA PHE A 98 2.43 9.57 1.01
C PHE A 98 3.22 8.96 -0.16
N PHE A 99 2.54 8.47 -1.21
CA PHE A 99 3.22 7.99 -2.42
C PHE A 99 3.94 9.12 -3.18
N ALA A 100 3.36 10.32 -3.23
CA ALA A 100 3.97 11.47 -3.88
C ALA A 100 5.34 11.82 -3.27
N ALA A 101 5.54 11.60 -1.96
CA ALA A 101 6.85 11.77 -1.33
C ALA A 101 7.90 10.80 -1.89
N PHE A 102 7.55 9.52 -2.10
CA PHE A 102 8.48 8.53 -2.66
C PHE A 102 8.73 8.74 -4.16
N PHE A 103 7.70 9.06 -4.94
CA PHE A 103 7.90 9.47 -6.34
C PHE A 103 8.72 10.75 -6.44
N GLY A 104 8.53 11.69 -5.52
CA GLY A 104 9.35 12.90 -5.39
C GLY A 104 10.81 12.57 -5.08
N ALA A 105 11.08 11.59 -4.20
CA ALA A 105 12.43 11.12 -3.92
C ALA A 105 13.07 10.46 -5.16
N LEU A 106 12.34 9.62 -5.88
CA LEU A 106 12.79 9.01 -7.14
C LEU A 106 13.12 10.08 -8.18
N PHE A 107 12.22 11.04 -8.38
CA PHE A 107 12.40 12.16 -9.29
C PHE A 107 13.64 12.98 -8.91
N TYR A 108 13.76 13.34 -7.64
CA TYR A 108 14.89 14.12 -7.14
C TYR A 108 16.22 13.42 -7.39
N VAL A 109 16.30 12.12 -7.10
CA VAL A 109 17.52 11.34 -7.32
C VAL A 109 17.84 11.25 -8.80
N ARG A 110 16.88 10.83 -9.63
CA ARG A 110 17.09 10.55 -11.05
C ARG A 110 17.37 11.82 -11.87
N VAL A 111 16.61 12.88 -11.64
CA VAL A 111 16.60 14.07 -12.50
C VAL A 111 17.55 15.15 -12.01
N LEU A 112 17.88 15.16 -10.70
CA LEU A 112 18.72 16.19 -10.12
C LEU A 112 20.00 15.61 -9.54
N ALA A 113 19.91 14.71 -8.55
CA ALA A 113 21.09 14.28 -7.80
C ALA A 113 22.12 13.52 -8.65
N VAL A 114 21.67 12.55 -9.46
CA VAL A 114 22.57 11.76 -10.32
C VAL A 114 23.23 12.62 -11.41
N PRO A 115 22.51 13.48 -12.16
CA PRO A 115 23.15 14.41 -13.10
C PRO A 115 24.15 15.37 -12.44
N TRP A 116 23.83 15.90 -11.25
CA TRP A 116 24.76 16.76 -10.50
C TRP A 116 26.05 16.03 -10.13
N LEU A 117 25.96 14.77 -9.70
CA LEU A 117 27.14 13.93 -9.44
C LEU A 117 27.97 13.69 -10.71
N GLY A 118 27.31 13.63 -11.88
CA GLY A 118 27.96 13.50 -13.18
C GLY A 118 28.57 14.80 -13.73
N GLY A 119 28.48 15.92 -13.01
CA GLY A 119 29.07 17.20 -13.43
C GLY A 119 28.08 18.21 -14.02
N GLU A 120 26.79 17.90 -14.09
CA GLU A 120 25.80 18.82 -14.67
C GLU A 120 25.37 19.92 -13.70
N GLY A 121 25.20 21.14 -14.21
CA GLY A 121 24.59 22.26 -13.51
C GLY A 121 25.37 22.81 -12.30
N ASP A 122 24.67 23.60 -11.47
CA ASP A 122 25.28 24.38 -10.38
C ASP A 122 25.96 23.54 -9.29
N LYS A 123 25.59 22.25 -9.18
CA LYS A 123 26.18 21.29 -8.23
C LYS A 123 27.13 20.28 -8.89
N GLY A 124 27.47 20.51 -10.16
CA GLY A 124 28.41 19.70 -10.94
C GLY A 124 29.82 19.61 -10.37
N VAL A 125 30.22 20.56 -9.51
CA VAL A 125 31.52 20.53 -8.80
C VAL A 125 31.71 19.23 -7.99
N SER A 126 30.62 18.55 -7.61
CA SER A 126 30.68 17.25 -6.93
C SER A 126 31.36 16.14 -7.75
N GLN A 127 31.42 16.27 -9.09
CA GLN A 127 32.16 15.36 -9.96
C GLN A 127 33.66 15.29 -9.61
N MET A 128 34.23 16.35 -9.03
CA MET A 128 35.65 16.35 -8.62
C MET A 128 35.97 15.29 -7.56
N LEU A 129 34.95 14.84 -6.80
CA LEU A 129 35.10 13.77 -5.82
C LEU A 129 35.15 12.38 -6.47
N TRP A 130 34.47 12.20 -7.61
CA TRP A 130 34.43 10.95 -8.36
C TRP A 130 34.54 11.22 -9.88
N PRO A 131 35.75 11.51 -10.38
CA PRO A 131 35.94 11.93 -11.78
C PRO A 131 35.51 10.87 -12.81
N GLU A 132 35.60 9.60 -12.43
CA GLU A 132 35.25 8.45 -13.28
C GLU A 132 33.74 8.09 -13.23
N PHE A 133 32.95 8.80 -12.43
CA PHE A 133 31.51 8.55 -12.33
C PHE A 133 30.79 8.98 -13.60
N THR A 134 30.02 8.06 -14.18
CA THR A 134 29.14 8.33 -15.32
C THR A 134 27.68 8.34 -14.86
N ALA A 135 27.02 9.50 -14.97
CA ALA A 135 25.60 9.62 -14.64
C ALA A 135 24.74 8.75 -15.58
N GLN A 136 24.01 7.81 -14.99
CA GLN A 136 23.04 6.96 -15.68
C GLN A 136 21.94 6.54 -14.72
N TRP A 137 20.79 6.15 -15.28
CA TRP A 137 19.70 5.56 -14.52
C TRP A 137 19.14 4.35 -15.28
N PRO A 138 18.97 3.18 -14.62
CA PRO A 138 19.31 2.85 -13.23
C PRO A 138 20.81 2.95 -12.91
N LEU A 139 21.14 3.10 -11.62
CA LEU A 139 22.52 3.33 -11.18
C LEU A 139 23.25 1.99 -10.94
N PHE A 140 23.82 1.42 -12.00
CA PHE A 140 24.58 0.16 -11.94
C PHE A 140 25.96 0.31 -11.29
N ASN A 141 26.64 1.42 -11.57
CA ASN A 141 27.99 1.69 -11.08
C ASN A 141 27.97 2.95 -10.20
N PRO A 142 27.57 2.83 -8.92
CA PRO A 142 27.61 3.96 -8.00
C PRO A 142 29.06 4.36 -7.65
N PRO A 143 29.29 5.60 -7.18
CA PRO A 143 30.63 6.11 -6.92
C PRO A 143 31.45 5.33 -5.86
N ASP A 144 30.78 4.63 -4.94
CA ASP A 144 31.39 3.75 -3.93
C ASP A 144 30.74 2.36 -4.00
N ALA A 145 31.04 1.64 -5.09
CA ALA A 145 30.45 0.33 -5.38
C ALA A 145 30.88 -0.78 -4.41
N GLU A 146 32.00 -0.62 -3.69
CA GLU A 146 32.42 -1.58 -2.66
C GLU A 146 31.48 -1.56 -1.46
N ARG A 147 31.02 -0.36 -1.06
CA ARG A 147 30.13 -0.19 0.09
C ARG A 147 28.66 -0.26 -0.29
N PHE A 148 28.30 0.22 -1.47
CA PHE A 148 26.93 0.26 -1.97
C PHE A 148 26.92 -0.32 -3.38
N PRO A 149 26.89 -1.65 -3.55
CA PRO A 149 26.87 -2.25 -4.89
C PRO A 149 25.62 -1.78 -5.66
N GLY A 150 25.73 -1.64 -6.97
CA GLY A 150 24.55 -1.52 -7.85
C GLY A 150 23.95 -2.89 -8.15
N PRO A 151 22.76 -2.95 -8.77
CA PRO A 151 22.21 -4.21 -9.25
C PRO A 151 23.01 -4.74 -10.45
N ASP A 152 22.96 -6.04 -10.72
CA ASP A 152 23.56 -6.65 -11.92
C ASP A 152 22.69 -6.40 -13.16
N ALA A 153 21.37 -6.41 -12.97
CA ALA A 153 20.39 -6.21 -14.01
C ALA A 153 19.09 -5.59 -13.46
N VAL A 154 18.19 -5.20 -14.35
CA VAL A 154 16.91 -4.58 -14.00
C VAL A 154 15.76 -5.41 -14.51
N ILE A 155 14.62 -5.32 -13.84
CA ILE A 155 13.43 -6.07 -14.22
C ILE A 155 12.88 -5.52 -15.54
N SER A 156 12.63 -6.41 -16.50
CA SER A 156 12.04 -6.03 -17.78
C SER A 156 10.57 -5.61 -17.60
N PRO A 157 10.17 -4.38 -18.00
CA PRO A 157 8.79 -3.92 -17.86
C PRO A 157 7.78 -4.75 -18.67
N TRP A 158 8.21 -5.40 -19.74
CA TRP A 158 7.32 -5.99 -20.74
C TRP A 158 6.87 -7.42 -20.44
N HIS A 159 7.32 -8.00 -19.32
CA HIS A 159 6.97 -9.34 -18.89
C HIS A 159 5.99 -9.30 -17.71
N ILE A 160 6.46 -9.63 -16.51
CA ILE A 160 5.64 -9.69 -15.29
C ILE A 160 5.02 -8.33 -14.93
N PRO A 161 5.76 -7.19 -14.98
CA PRO A 161 5.16 -5.89 -14.65
C PRO A 161 3.98 -5.52 -15.56
N LEU A 162 4.09 -5.79 -16.87
CA LEU A 162 3.00 -5.56 -17.82
C LEU A 162 1.82 -6.49 -17.53
N LEU A 163 2.07 -7.77 -17.24
CA LEU A 163 1.01 -8.71 -16.86
C LEU A 163 0.28 -8.26 -15.60
N ASN A 164 1.02 -7.85 -14.57
CA ASN A 164 0.48 -7.28 -13.33
C ASN A 164 -0.35 -6.02 -13.58
N THR A 165 0.08 -5.17 -14.53
CA THR A 165 -0.69 -4.01 -14.98
C THR A 165 -2.02 -4.42 -15.60
N CYS A 166 -2.03 -5.41 -16.48
CA CYS A 166 -3.27 -5.95 -17.06
C CYS A 166 -4.18 -6.57 -15.99
N LEU A 167 -3.62 -7.31 -15.02
CA LEU A 167 -4.37 -7.92 -13.92
C LEU A 167 -5.09 -6.88 -13.07
N LEU A 168 -4.39 -5.85 -12.60
CA LEU A 168 -4.98 -4.81 -11.75
C LEU A 168 -6.03 -3.99 -12.50
N ILE A 169 -5.74 -3.51 -13.71
CA ILE A 169 -6.71 -2.77 -14.52
C ILE A 169 -7.97 -3.62 -14.76
N THR A 170 -7.80 -4.91 -15.09
CA THR A 170 -8.94 -5.83 -15.26
C THR A 170 -9.74 -5.98 -13.96
N SER A 171 -9.06 -6.10 -12.81
CA SER A 171 -9.69 -6.21 -11.49
C SER A 171 -10.53 -4.97 -11.12
N SER A 172 -10.09 -3.79 -11.56
CA SER A 172 -10.83 -2.53 -11.44
C SER A 172 -12.14 -2.55 -12.24
N PHE A 173 -12.09 -3.03 -13.49
CA PHE A 173 -13.31 -3.17 -14.30
C PHE A 173 -14.29 -4.17 -13.68
N THR A 174 -13.80 -5.32 -13.20
CA THR A 174 -14.66 -6.32 -12.56
C THR A 174 -15.28 -5.76 -11.28
N LEU A 175 -14.55 -5.00 -10.49
CA LEU A 175 -15.09 -4.34 -9.29
C LEU A 175 -16.14 -3.28 -9.62
N THR A 176 -15.93 -2.52 -10.72
CA THR A 176 -16.92 -1.57 -11.24
C THR A 176 -18.21 -2.27 -11.65
N PHE A 177 -18.12 -3.44 -12.29
CA PHE A 177 -19.30 -4.24 -12.62
C PHE A 177 -20.00 -4.79 -11.37
N ALA A 178 -19.24 -5.18 -10.34
CA ALA A 178 -19.80 -5.55 -9.04
C ALA A 178 -20.59 -4.39 -8.43
N HIS A 179 -20.05 -3.17 -8.47
CA HIS A 179 -20.75 -1.98 -7.95
C HIS A 179 -22.04 -1.69 -8.72
N LYS A 180 -22.00 -1.72 -10.06
CA LYS A 180 -23.19 -1.53 -10.89
C LYS A 180 -24.26 -2.58 -10.64
N ALA A 181 -23.88 -3.84 -10.40
CA ALA A 181 -24.80 -4.90 -10.03
C ALA A 181 -25.41 -4.66 -8.63
N LEU A 182 -24.65 -4.10 -7.69
CA LEU A 182 -25.12 -3.78 -6.34
C LEU A 182 -26.20 -2.68 -6.38
N LEU A 183 -26.02 -1.66 -7.22
CA LEU A 183 -27.03 -0.60 -7.43
C LEU A 183 -28.35 -1.12 -8.03
N LYS A 184 -28.33 -2.30 -8.67
CA LYS A 184 -29.50 -2.99 -9.21
C LYS A 184 -30.02 -4.09 -8.28
N ASP A 185 -29.45 -4.23 -7.07
CA ASP A 185 -29.73 -5.30 -6.11
C ASP A 185 -29.51 -6.73 -6.69
N GLU A 186 -28.65 -6.88 -7.70
CA GLU A 186 -28.31 -8.17 -8.35
C GLU A 186 -27.19 -8.90 -7.58
N LEU A 187 -27.47 -9.31 -6.34
CA LEU A 187 -26.47 -9.83 -5.39
C LEU A 187 -25.63 -11.01 -5.90
N MET A 188 -26.19 -11.88 -6.74
CA MET A 188 -25.45 -12.99 -7.35
C MET A 188 -24.33 -12.48 -8.27
N GLN A 189 -24.59 -11.44 -9.05
CA GLN A 189 -23.59 -10.83 -9.92
C GLN A 189 -22.54 -10.08 -9.09
N VAL A 190 -22.94 -9.37 -8.03
CA VAL A 190 -22.00 -8.73 -7.10
C VAL A 190 -20.99 -9.74 -6.57
N ARG A 191 -21.47 -10.89 -6.06
CA ARG A 191 -20.61 -11.96 -5.51
C ARG A 191 -19.63 -12.49 -6.55
N ARG A 192 -20.09 -12.77 -7.78
CA ARG A 192 -19.24 -13.30 -8.86
C ARG A 192 -18.15 -12.32 -9.26
N TRP A 193 -18.50 -11.07 -9.49
CA TRP A 193 -17.54 -10.04 -9.91
C TRP A 193 -16.55 -9.69 -8.80
N MET A 194 -17.00 -9.59 -7.55
CA MET A 194 -16.11 -9.40 -6.40
C MET A 194 -15.13 -10.56 -6.23
N PHE A 195 -15.62 -11.81 -6.35
CA PHE A 195 -14.76 -12.99 -6.27
C PHE A 195 -13.67 -12.95 -7.36
N LEU A 196 -14.03 -12.57 -8.59
CA LEU A 196 -13.06 -12.41 -9.67
C LEU A 196 -12.04 -11.31 -9.37
N THR A 197 -12.46 -10.15 -8.87
CA THR A 197 -11.53 -9.07 -8.45
C THR A 197 -10.52 -9.59 -7.40
N ILE A 198 -11.00 -10.33 -6.39
CA ILE A 198 -10.13 -10.89 -5.34
C ILE A 198 -9.13 -11.88 -5.92
N VAL A 199 -9.57 -12.78 -6.81
CA VAL A 199 -8.67 -13.75 -7.46
C VAL A 199 -7.60 -13.03 -8.28
N LEU A 200 -7.97 -12.00 -9.05
CA LEU A 200 -7.01 -11.21 -9.82
C LEU A 200 -5.99 -10.49 -8.91
N GLY A 201 -6.44 -9.92 -7.78
CA GLY A 201 -5.57 -9.32 -6.78
C GLY A 201 -4.61 -10.31 -6.13
N LEU A 202 -5.06 -11.52 -5.82
CA LEU A 202 -4.21 -12.59 -5.27
C LEU A 202 -3.17 -13.08 -6.29
N ILE A 203 -3.54 -13.20 -7.57
CA ILE A 203 -2.60 -13.55 -8.65
C ILE A 203 -1.54 -12.46 -8.80
N PHE A 204 -1.94 -11.18 -8.78
CA PHE A 204 -1.00 -10.05 -8.78
C PHE A 204 0.00 -10.16 -7.62
N LEU A 205 -0.47 -10.41 -6.39
CA LEU A 205 0.41 -10.54 -5.22
C LEU A 205 1.39 -11.72 -5.38
N GLY A 206 0.93 -12.84 -5.94
CA GLY A 206 1.78 -13.98 -6.23
C GLY A 206 2.89 -13.66 -7.22
N PHE A 207 2.57 -12.98 -8.32
CA PHE A 207 3.56 -12.51 -9.29
C PHE A 207 4.51 -11.46 -8.70
N GLN A 208 4.02 -10.57 -7.84
CA GLN A 208 4.88 -9.59 -7.16
C GLN A 208 5.90 -10.26 -6.25
N ILE A 209 5.51 -11.31 -5.52
CA ILE A 209 6.43 -12.10 -4.69
C ILE A 209 7.46 -12.81 -5.59
N TYR A 210 7.02 -13.41 -6.69
CA TYR A 210 7.93 -14.05 -7.64
C TYR A 210 8.96 -13.06 -8.19
N GLU A 211 8.53 -11.87 -8.60
CA GLU A 211 9.42 -10.80 -9.07
C GLU A 211 10.45 -10.39 -8.00
N TYR A 212 10.07 -10.32 -6.73
CA TYR A 212 11.02 -10.03 -5.66
C TYR A 212 12.05 -11.15 -5.45
N VAL A 213 11.63 -12.42 -5.60
CA VAL A 213 12.55 -13.55 -5.52
C VAL A 213 13.55 -13.50 -6.68
N GLU A 214 13.09 -13.27 -7.91
CA GLU A 214 13.95 -13.09 -9.10
C GLU A 214 14.90 -11.88 -8.94
N ALA A 215 14.39 -10.74 -8.45
CA ALA A 215 15.19 -9.55 -8.21
C ALA A 215 16.36 -9.81 -7.25
N TYR A 216 16.09 -10.47 -6.12
CA TYR A 216 17.10 -10.76 -5.10
C TYR A 216 18.10 -11.84 -5.53
N HIS A 217 17.64 -12.91 -6.20
CA HIS A 217 18.49 -14.06 -6.51
C HIS A 217 19.21 -13.94 -7.85
N ASP A 218 18.56 -13.41 -8.87
CA ASP A 218 19.03 -13.49 -10.25
C ASP A 218 19.55 -12.15 -10.79
N LEU A 219 19.10 -11.01 -10.24
CA LEU A 219 19.43 -9.66 -10.75
C LEU A 219 20.34 -8.84 -9.82
N GLY A 220 20.70 -9.37 -8.65
CA GLY A 220 21.44 -8.61 -7.62
C GLY A 220 20.69 -7.37 -7.11
N LEU A 221 19.40 -7.24 -7.44
CA LEU A 221 18.57 -6.12 -7.05
C LEU A 221 18.01 -6.38 -5.65
N THR A 222 18.74 -5.91 -4.65
CA THR A 222 18.39 -6.04 -3.23
C THR A 222 18.11 -4.66 -2.61
N LEU A 223 17.65 -4.63 -1.34
CA LEU A 223 17.55 -3.38 -0.57
C LEU A 223 18.90 -2.68 -0.37
N GLU A 224 20.02 -3.42 -0.49
CA GLU A 224 21.38 -2.91 -0.34
C GLU A 224 22.00 -2.51 -1.68
N ALA A 225 21.29 -2.71 -2.81
CA ALA A 225 21.73 -2.35 -4.16
C ALA A 225 21.64 -0.83 -4.43
N GLY A 226 22.24 -0.05 -3.54
CA GLY A 226 22.29 1.40 -3.56
C GLY A 226 20.92 2.08 -3.57
N ILE A 227 20.90 3.31 -4.10
CA ILE A 227 19.67 4.12 -4.12
C ILE A 227 18.60 3.57 -5.05
N TYR A 228 18.98 2.86 -6.13
CA TYR A 228 18.02 2.26 -7.06
C TYR A 228 17.25 1.12 -6.37
N GLY A 229 17.94 0.15 -5.78
CA GLY A 229 17.31 -0.95 -5.04
C GLY A 229 16.44 -0.46 -3.89
N ALA A 230 16.96 0.46 -3.07
CA ALA A 230 16.21 1.04 -1.97
C ALA A 230 14.92 1.75 -2.42
N THR A 231 14.99 2.60 -3.45
CA THR A 231 13.80 3.29 -3.97
C THR A 231 12.82 2.34 -4.66
N PHE A 232 13.32 1.35 -5.40
CA PHE A 232 12.51 0.32 -6.04
C PHE A 232 11.66 -0.44 -5.02
N PHE A 233 12.28 -1.03 -3.99
CA PHE A 233 11.56 -1.84 -2.99
C PHE A 233 10.70 -1.02 -2.04
N ILE A 234 11.06 0.23 -1.72
CA ILE A 234 10.18 1.09 -0.91
C ILE A 234 8.92 1.41 -1.70
N LEU A 235 9.05 1.84 -2.96
CA LEU A 235 7.90 2.20 -3.81
C LEU A 235 6.98 1.00 -4.08
N THR A 236 7.55 -0.09 -4.58
CA THR A 236 6.80 -1.31 -4.93
C THR A 236 6.33 -2.07 -3.68
N GLY A 237 7.13 -2.09 -2.60
CA GLY A 237 6.82 -2.77 -1.35
C GLY A 237 5.66 -2.11 -0.60
N PHE A 238 5.66 -0.78 -0.46
CA PHE A 238 4.50 -0.09 0.12
C PHE A 238 3.25 -0.27 -0.74
N HIS A 239 3.36 -0.24 -2.07
CA HIS A 239 2.22 -0.56 -2.92
C HIS A 239 1.71 -1.99 -2.72
N GLY A 240 2.60 -2.99 -2.67
CA GLY A 240 2.25 -4.37 -2.37
C GLY A 240 1.54 -4.53 -1.01
N LEU A 241 1.95 -3.78 0.01
CA LEU A 241 1.24 -3.71 1.29
C LEU A 241 -0.19 -3.16 1.11
N HIS A 242 -0.37 -2.09 0.34
CA HIS A 242 -1.68 -1.51 0.06
C HIS A 242 -2.58 -2.47 -0.74
N VAL A 243 -2.04 -3.18 -1.75
CA VAL A 243 -2.79 -4.22 -2.49
C VAL A 243 -3.19 -5.36 -1.55
N THR A 244 -2.31 -5.77 -0.63
CA THR A 244 -2.61 -6.81 0.36
C THR A 244 -3.75 -6.38 1.29
N LEU A 245 -3.68 -5.17 1.84
CA LEU A 245 -4.75 -4.60 2.68
C LEU A 245 -6.05 -4.42 1.89
N GLY A 246 -5.98 -3.93 0.65
CA GLY A 246 -7.12 -3.82 -0.25
C GLY A 246 -7.79 -5.15 -0.52
N THR A 247 -7.01 -6.21 -0.74
CA THR A 247 -7.51 -7.56 -1.01
C THR A 247 -8.18 -8.12 0.23
N LEU A 248 -7.59 -7.93 1.42
CA LEU A 248 -8.19 -8.31 2.69
C LEU A 248 -9.53 -7.58 2.92
N MET A 249 -9.58 -6.27 2.66
CA MET A 249 -10.81 -5.49 2.75
C MET A 249 -11.87 -6.00 1.76
N LEU A 250 -11.52 -6.30 0.52
CA LEU A 250 -12.44 -6.88 -0.47
C LEU A 250 -12.99 -8.23 -0.03
N ILE A 251 -12.16 -9.10 0.56
CA ILE A 251 -12.61 -10.39 1.13
C ILE A 251 -13.63 -10.16 2.24
N ILE A 252 -13.38 -9.21 3.15
CA ILE A 252 -14.30 -8.85 4.24
C ILE A 252 -15.62 -8.29 3.67
N ILE A 253 -15.57 -7.41 2.68
CA ILE A 253 -16.77 -6.86 2.03
C ILE A 253 -17.55 -7.96 1.30
N LEU A 254 -16.88 -8.90 0.62
CA LEU A 254 -17.54 -10.04 0.00
C LEU A 254 -18.28 -10.88 1.04
N GLY A 255 -17.65 -11.18 2.18
CA GLY A 255 -18.31 -11.85 3.31
C GLY A 255 -19.56 -11.11 3.77
N ARG A 256 -19.49 -9.78 3.88
CA ARG A 256 -20.66 -8.93 4.23
C ARG A 256 -21.75 -8.92 3.15
N VAL A 257 -21.39 -8.99 1.86
CA VAL A 257 -22.35 -9.13 0.75
C VAL A 257 -23.06 -10.49 0.82
N VAL A 258 -22.34 -11.56 1.16
CA VAL A 258 -22.93 -12.90 1.34
C VAL A 258 -23.94 -12.90 2.49
N LEU A 259 -23.63 -12.20 3.58
CA LEU A 259 -24.53 -12.03 4.74
C LEU A 259 -25.67 -11.02 4.52
N GLY A 260 -25.77 -10.38 3.35
CA GLY A 260 -26.84 -9.43 3.05
C GLY A 260 -26.76 -8.12 3.83
N HIS A 261 -25.56 -7.67 4.17
CA HIS A 261 -25.36 -6.44 4.95
C HIS A 261 -25.53 -5.14 4.15
N PHE A 262 -25.62 -5.23 2.81
CA PHE A 262 -25.67 -4.09 1.90
C PHE A 262 -26.91 -4.13 1.01
N ASP A 263 -27.39 -2.95 0.62
CA ASP A 263 -28.45 -2.75 -0.37
C ASP A 263 -28.11 -1.57 -1.30
N SER A 264 -28.90 -1.36 -2.35
CA SER A 264 -28.73 -0.28 -3.33
C SER A 264 -28.73 1.14 -2.76
N ARG A 265 -29.14 1.36 -1.50
CA ARG A 265 -29.15 2.68 -0.84
C ARG A 265 -28.08 2.80 0.25
N GLN A 266 -27.76 1.71 0.94
CA GLN A 266 -26.85 1.67 2.09
C GLN A 266 -25.70 0.69 1.82
N HIS A 267 -24.67 1.20 1.16
CA HIS A 267 -23.50 0.40 0.78
C HIS A 267 -22.18 1.18 0.85
N PHE A 268 -22.10 2.21 1.69
CA PHE A 268 -20.88 3.01 1.85
C PHE A 268 -19.63 2.16 2.11
N GLY A 269 -19.72 1.13 2.97
CA GLY A 269 -18.57 0.26 3.25
C GLY A 269 -18.04 -0.47 2.01
N PHE A 270 -18.93 -0.85 1.07
CA PHE A 270 -18.52 -1.40 -0.22
C PHE A 270 -17.85 -0.33 -1.08
N GLU A 271 -18.46 0.86 -1.18
CA GLU A 271 -17.92 1.97 -1.98
C GLU A 271 -16.57 2.48 -1.49
N ALA A 272 -16.37 2.58 -0.17
CA ALA A 272 -15.10 2.99 0.41
C ALA A 272 -13.97 2.04 0.01
N VAL A 273 -14.21 0.72 0.06
CA VAL A 273 -13.23 -0.28 -0.36
C VAL A 273 -13.05 -0.28 -1.88
N ALA A 274 -14.10 -0.02 -2.65
CA ALA A 274 -13.97 0.14 -4.10
C ALA A 274 -13.14 1.37 -4.49
N TRP A 275 -13.36 2.51 -3.85
CA TRP A 275 -12.55 3.71 -4.03
C TRP A 275 -11.09 3.47 -3.66
N TYR A 276 -10.84 2.76 -2.55
CA TYR A 276 -9.50 2.36 -2.15
C TYR A 276 -8.83 1.48 -3.22
N TRP A 277 -9.52 0.45 -3.71
CA TRP A 277 -8.97 -0.44 -4.73
C TRP A 277 -8.61 0.29 -6.03
N HIS A 278 -9.49 1.16 -6.51
CA HIS A 278 -9.19 2.00 -7.68
C HIS A 278 -8.01 2.94 -7.44
N PHE A 279 -7.86 3.49 -6.23
CA PHE A 279 -6.68 4.28 -5.85
C PHE A 279 -5.40 3.44 -5.95
N VAL A 280 -5.39 2.23 -5.41
CA VAL A 280 -4.23 1.33 -5.46
C VAL A 280 -3.84 1.01 -6.91
N ASP A 281 -4.82 0.82 -7.80
CA ASP A 281 -4.57 0.60 -9.23
C ASP A 281 -3.96 1.82 -9.91
N VAL A 282 -4.41 3.04 -9.59
CA VAL A 282 -3.83 4.27 -10.14
C VAL A 282 -2.38 4.45 -9.70
N VAL A 283 -2.06 4.16 -8.44
CA VAL A 283 -0.67 4.18 -7.95
C VAL A 283 0.19 3.17 -8.71
N TRP A 284 -0.33 1.97 -9.00
CA TRP A 284 0.38 0.97 -9.79
C TRP A 284 0.72 1.48 -11.19
N ILE A 285 -0.21 2.15 -11.88
CA ILE A 285 0.06 2.72 -13.21
C ILE A 285 1.21 3.73 -13.13
N GLY A 286 1.26 4.54 -12.07
CA GLY A 286 2.39 5.42 -11.79
C GLY A 286 3.69 4.66 -11.57
N LEU A 287 3.67 3.57 -10.79
CA LEU A 287 4.84 2.72 -10.57
C LEU A 287 5.32 2.08 -11.86
N PHE A 288 4.43 1.47 -12.64
CA PHE A 288 4.75 0.86 -13.93
C PHE A 288 5.46 1.87 -14.85
N LEU A 289 4.92 3.09 -14.97
CA LEU A 289 5.51 4.12 -15.81
C LEU A 289 6.86 4.62 -15.27
N PHE A 290 6.92 5.06 -14.02
CA PHE A 290 8.08 5.78 -13.49
C PHE A 290 9.18 4.88 -12.94
N VAL A 291 8.88 3.64 -12.53
CA VAL A 291 9.85 2.72 -11.93
C VAL A 291 10.34 1.69 -12.94
N TYR A 292 9.45 1.15 -13.77
CA TYR A 292 9.79 0.05 -14.69
C TYR A 292 10.08 0.51 -16.13
N VAL A 293 9.39 1.54 -16.64
CA VAL A 293 9.54 1.97 -18.04
C VAL A 293 10.55 3.12 -18.20
N LEU A 294 10.43 4.17 -17.39
CA LEU A 294 11.32 5.34 -17.39
C LEU A 294 12.46 5.17 -16.39
#